data_AF-A0A498SX82-F1
#
_entry.id   AF-A0A498SX82-F1
#
_cell.length_a   1.000
_cell.length_b   1.000
_cell.length_c   1.000
_cell.angle_alpha   90.00
_cell.angle_beta   90.00
_cell.angle_gamma   90.00
#
_symmetry.space_group_name_H-M   'P 1'
#
loop_
_entity.id
_entity.type
_entity.pdbx_description
1 polymer ?
#
loop_
_entity_poly.entity_id
_entity_poly.type
_entity_poly.pdbx_seq_one_letter_code
_entity_poly.pdbx_strand_id
1 'polypeptide(L)'
;MNAAFCLAEKLKMDCVIFHDVDMFPADDRINYGCPDTPRHIGAYVNTLGYRLMYAEIVGGVLAIRMNHFHAVNGFSNEFWGWGGEDDDMGIRILTLNMTIERPDAFIGRYVMLEHIKRKDSNNRLMRKLQIIEKFISSRRMLKASHIRMQWDGVTNISWRIIKVIKRPLYYHMYVDVGRPPHGWH
;
A
#
# COMPACT_ATOMS: atom_id res chain seq x y z
N MET A 1 1.35 7.05 1.52
CA MET A 1 1.51 6.82 0.06
C MET A 1 1.03 8.00 -0.78
N ASN A 2 -0.23 8.45 -0.62
CA ASN A 2 -0.76 9.62 -1.35
C ASN A 2 0.11 10.89 -1.28
N ALA A 3 0.69 11.21 -0.11
CA ALA A 3 1.59 12.37 0.00
C ALA A 3 2.86 12.26 -0.87
N ALA A 4 3.43 11.07 -1.00
CA ALA A 4 4.60 10.83 -1.84
C ALA A 4 4.23 10.91 -3.33
N PHE A 5 3.04 10.44 -3.70
CA PHE A 5 2.50 10.61 -5.05
C PHE A 5 2.42 12.10 -5.45
N CYS A 6 1.89 12.97 -4.59
CA CYS A 6 1.83 14.41 -4.87
C CYS A 6 3.23 15.06 -5.00
N LEU A 7 4.26 14.50 -4.37
CA LEU A 7 5.64 14.92 -4.63
C LEU A 7 6.11 14.42 -6.00
N ALA A 8 5.83 13.16 -6.35
CA ALA A 8 6.18 12.57 -7.64
C ALA A 8 5.58 13.35 -8.83
N GLU A 9 4.34 13.84 -8.68
CA GLU A 9 3.70 14.74 -9.66
C GLU A 9 4.52 16.02 -9.88
N LYS A 10 4.95 16.69 -8.79
CA LYS A 10 5.78 17.90 -8.87
C LYS A 10 7.14 17.63 -9.51
N LEU A 11 7.67 16.42 -9.31
CA LEU A 11 8.91 15.97 -9.93
C LEU A 11 8.71 15.48 -11.37
N LYS A 12 7.48 15.48 -11.90
CA LYS A 12 7.12 15.02 -13.26
C LYS A 12 7.56 13.58 -13.53
N MET A 13 7.36 12.70 -12.55
CA MET A 13 7.60 11.27 -12.73
C MET A 13 6.49 10.66 -13.60
N ASP A 14 6.79 9.61 -14.37
CA ASP A 14 5.80 8.87 -15.17
C ASP A 14 5.12 7.75 -14.38
N CYS A 15 5.72 7.37 -13.25
CA CYS A 15 5.54 6.09 -12.59
C CYS A 15 5.96 6.20 -11.13
N VAL A 16 5.23 5.54 -10.23
CA VAL A 16 5.58 5.41 -8.80
C VAL A 16 5.61 3.95 -8.40
N ILE A 17 6.48 3.65 -7.44
CA ILE A 17 6.64 2.32 -6.85
C ILE A 17 6.49 2.50 -5.36
N PHE A 18 5.43 1.94 -4.79
CA PHE A 18 5.23 1.85 -3.36
C PHE A 18 5.91 0.57 -2.88
N HIS A 19 6.79 0.69 -1.90
CA HIS A 19 7.71 -0.38 -1.55
C HIS A 19 7.93 -0.41 -0.04
N ASP A 20 7.61 -1.54 0.58
CA ASP A 20 7.88 -1.78 1.99
C ASP A 20 9.39 -1.81 2.25
N VAL A 21 9.85 -1.03 3.23
CA VAL A 21 11.28 -0.82 3.49
C VAL A 21 11.99 -2.08 4.01
N ASP A 22 11.23 -3.05 4.51
CA ASP A 22 11.75 -4.31 5.04
C ASP A 22 11.71 -5.46 4.01
N MET A 23 11.31 -5.19 2.76
CA MET A 23 11.35 -6.17 1.68
C MET A 23 12.55 -5.92 0.77
N PHE A 24 13.24 -6.99 0.36
CA PHE A 24 14.39 -6.91 -0.56
C PHE A 24 14.23 -7.88 -1.72
N PRO A 25 14.47 -7.44 -2.97
CA PRO A 25 14.42 -8.32 -4.14
C PRO A 25 15.54 -9.37 -4.02
N ALA A 26 15.20 -10.63 -4.25
CA ALA A 26 16.16 -11.75 -4.20
C ALA A 26 16.86 -11.99 -5.54
N ASP A 27 16.44 -11.30 -6.60
CA ASP A 27 16.93 -11.47 -7.97
C ASP A 27 17.02 -10.10 -8.66
N ASP A 28 18.11 -9.85 -9.38
CA ASP A 28 18.39 -8.57 -10.05
C ASP A 28 17.63 -8.39 -11.37
N ARG A 29 16.98 -9.45 -11.87
CA ARG A 29 16.11 -9.39 -13.05
C ARG A 29 14.71 -8.84 -12.71
N ILE A 30 14.42 -8.58 -11.44
CA ILE A 30 13.16 -7.96 -11.00
C ILE A 30 13.12 -6.52 -11.53
N ASN A 31 12.23 -6.27 -12.49
CA ASN A 31 12.11 -4.97 -13.13
C ASN A 31 11.25 -3.99 -12.30
N TYR A 32 11.89 -2.95 -11.79
CA TYR A 32 11.28 -1.80 -11.09
C TYR A 32 10.73 -0.71 -12.04
N GLY A 33 10.35 -1.07 -13.27
CA GLY A 33 9.62 -0.19 -14.17
C GLY A 33 8.10 -0.42 -14.10
N CYS A 34 7.32 0.58 -14.51
CA CYS A 34 5.88 0.45 -14.65
C CYS A 34 5.51 -0.07 -16.06
N PRO A 35 4.87 -1.25 -16.18
CA PRO A 35 4.29 -1.69 -17.45
C PRO A 35 2.97 -0.95 -17.74
N ASP A 36 2.26 -1.36 -18.79
CA ASP A 36 1.02 -0.70 -19.22
C ASP A 36 -0.17 -0.95 -18.29
N THR A 37 -0.06 -1.88 -17.34
CA THR A 37 -1.03 -2.06 -16.26
C THR A 37 -0.30 -2.02 -14.91
N PRO A 38 -0.99 -1.84 -13.77
CA PRO A 38 -0.34 -1.92 -12.47
C PRO A 38 0.36 -3.27 -12.26
N ARG A 39 1.58 -3.25 -11.71
CA ARG A 39 2.38 -4.46 -11.44
C ARG A 39 2.56 -4.66 -9.94
N HIS A 40 2.10 -5.80 -9.44
CA HIS A 40 2.42 -6.27 -8.10
C HIS A 40 3.76 -7.00 -8.13
N ILE A 41 4.83 -6.28 -7.80
CA ILE A 41 6.21 -6.78 -7.81
C ILE A 41 6.46 -7.68 -6.58
N GLY A 42 5.92 -7.29 -5.41
CA GLY A 42 6.12 -7.95 -4.11
C GLY A 42 5.31 -9.24 -3.89
N ALA A 43 4.94 -9.95 -4.96
CA ALA A 43 3.93 -11.01 -4.91
C ALA A 43 4.39 -12.31 -4.22
N TYR A 44 5.69 -12.57 -4.20
CA TYR A 44 6.25 -13.84 -3.73
C TYR A 44 7.28 -13.59 -2.62
N VAL A 45 6.83 -13.64 -1.37
CA VAL A 45 7.65 -13.32 -0.19
C VAL A 45 8.01 -14.58 0.60
N ASN A 46 9.24 -14.66 1.11
CA ASN A 46 9.74 -15.81 1.89
C ASN A 46 8.85 -16.18 3.09
N THR A 47 8.34 -15.21 3.83
CA THR A 47 7.47 -15.39 5.00
C THR A 47 6.11 -16.02 4.65
N LEU A 48 5.72 -15.95 3.38
CA LEU A 48 4.50 -16.55 2.83
C LEU A 48 4.79 -17.79 1.96
N GLY A 49 6.01 -18.32 2.05
CA GLY A 49 6.45 -19.49 1.29
C GLY A 49 6.54 -19.26 -0.22
N TYR A 50 6.77 -18.01 -0.65
CA TYR A 50 6.80 -17.60 -2.05
C TYR A 50 5.51 -17.93 -2.82
N ARG A 51 4.36 -17.87 -2.14
CA ARG A 51 3.04 -18.09 -2.75
C ARG A 51 2.24 -16.79 -2.78
N LEU A 52 1.56 -16.54 -3.89
CA LEU A 52 0.57 -15.48 -3.98
C LEU A 52 -0.59 -15.81 -3.02
N MET A 53 -0.92 -14.89 -2.10
CA MET A 53 -1.98 -15.14 -1.12
C MET A 53 -3.38 -15.19 -1.74
N TYR A 54 -3.71 -14.23 -2.60
CA TYR A 54 -4.97 -14.14 -3.35
C TYR A 54 -4.79 -13.21 -4.56
N ALA A 55 -5.77 -13.17 -5.47
CA ALA A 55 -5.60 -12.54 -6.78
C ALA A 55 -5.61 -11.00 -6.73
N GLU A 56 -6.27 -10.43 -5.73
CA GLU A 56 -6.50 -8.99 -5.59
C GLU A 56 -5.38 -8.29 -4.80
N ILE A 57 -4.56 -9.04 -4.06
CA ILE A 57 -3.49 -8.44 -3.24
C ILE A 57 -2.46 -7.70 -4.09
N VAL A 58 -2.10 -6.51 -3.63
CA VAL A 58 -1.07 -5.63 -4.21
C VAL A 58 -0.12 -5.03 -3.14
N GLY A 59 -0.09 -5.60 -1.94
CA GLY A 59 0.78 -5.15 -0.85
C GLY A 59 2.25 -5.47 -1.05
N GLY A 60 3.11 -4.97 -0.16
CA GLY A 60 4.56 -5.16 -0.23
C GLY A 60 5.24 -4.26 -1.26
N VAL A 61 5.09 -4.57 -2.55
CA VAL A 61 5.67 -3.74 -3.63
C VAL A 61 4.73 -3.62 -4.83
N LEU A 62 4.24 -2.40 -5.07
CA LEU A 62 3.32 -2.06 -6.17
C LEU A 62 3.92 -0.97 -7.06
N ALA A 63 4.10 -1.28 -8.35
CA ALA A 63 4.42 -0.30 -9.38
C ALA A 63 3.16 0.11 -10.15
N ILE A 64 2.95 1.41 -10.29
CA ILE A 64 1.77 1.97 -10.94
C ILE A 64 2.11 3.29 -11.64
N ARG A 65 1.64 3.43 -12.89
CA ARG A 65 1.79 4.67 -13.67
C ARG A 65 0.97 5.79 -13.03
N MET A 66 1.41 7.03 -13.21
CA MET A 66 0.73 8.19 -12.61
C MET A 66 -0.74 8.31 -13.05
N ASN A 67 -1.02 8.06 -14.33
CA ASN A 67 -2.38 8.11 -14.87
C ASN A 67 -3.31 7.05 -14.23
N HIS A 68 -2.83 5.82 -14.01
CA HIS A 68 -3.60 4.78 -13.33
C HIS A 68 -3.81 5.11 -11.86
N PHE A 69 -2.80 5.66 -11.19
CA PHE A 69 -2.93 6.08 -9.80
C PHE A 69 -3.94 7.22 -9.64
N HIS A 70 -3.97 8.18 -10.57
CA HIS A 70 -5.03 9.18 -10.62
C HIS A 70 -6.41 8.56 -10.88
N ALA A 71 -6.51 7.63 -11.83
CA ALA A 71 -7.78 7.00 -12.19
C ALA A 71 -8.43 6.27 -10.99
N VAL A 72 -7.63 5.58 -10.17
CA VAL A 72 -8.10 4.92 -8.94
C VAL A 72 -8.29 5.87 -7.76
N ASN A 73 -8.08 7.18 -7.97
CA ASN A 73 -8.05 8.18 -6.91
C ASN A 73 -7.03 7.86 -5.79
N GLY A 74 -5.90 7.23 -6.13
CA GLY A 74 -4.88 6.79 -5.17
C GLY A 74 -5.39 5.84 -4.08
N PHE A 75 -4.66 5.77 -2.97
CA PHE A 75 -5.04 4.93 -1.83
C PHE A 75 -6.17 5.57 -1.01
N SER A 76 -6.99 4.74 -0.37
CA SER A 76 -7.95 5.17 0.66
C SER A 76 -7.24 5.88 1.82
N ASN A 77 -7.76 7.02 2.27
CA ASN A 77 -7.28 7.74 3.45
C ASN A 77 -7.93 7.24 4.76
N GLU A 78 -8.87 6.30 4.67
CA GLU A 78 -9.66 5.82 5.82
C GLU A 78 -9.02 4.65 6.59
N PHE A 79 -7.94 4.03 6.08
CA PHE A 79 -7.28 2.92 6.76
C PHE A 79 -6.22 3.45 7.75
N TRP A 80 -6.44 3.24 9.04
CA TRP A 80 -5.58 3.74 10.11
C TRP A 80 -4.90 2.60 10.89
N GLY A 81 -3.63 2.30 10.61
CA GLY A 81 -2.92 1.18 11.22
C GLY A 81 -2.88 -0.02 10.28
N TRP A 82 -2.83 -1.24 10.82
CA TRP A 82 -2.55 -2.44 10.02
C TRP A 82 -3.80 -3.03 9.36
N GLY A 83 -3.80 -3.05 8.02
CA GLY A 83 -4.57 -3.97 7.19
C GLY A 83 -5.71 -3.36 6.38
N GLY A 84 -5.84 -3.84 5.16
CA GLY A 84 -6.98 -3.59 4.25
C GLY A 84 -6.75 -2.47 3.24
N GLU A 85 -5.73 -1.63 3.40
CA GLU A 85 -5.41 -0.55 2.45
C GLU A 85 -4.92 -1.09 1.10
N ASP A 86 -4.11 -2.15 1.13
CA ASP A 86 -3.62 -2.81 -0.08
C ASP A 86 -4.74 -3.56 -0.79
N ASP A 87 -5.63 -4.18 -0.01
CA ASP A 87 -6.82 -4.86 -0.55
C ASP A 87 -7.76 -3.85 -1.22
N ASP A 88 -7.97 -2.68 -0.60
CA ASP A 88 -8.78 -1.60 -1.16
C ASP A 88 -8.16 -1.09 -2.47
N MET A 89 -6.84 -0.88 -2.51
CA MET A 89 -6.14 -0.52 -3.76
C MET A 89 -6.32 -1.59 -4.86
N GLY A 90 -6.17 -2.87 -4.51
CA GLY A 90 -6.41 -3.97 -5.43
C GLY A 90 -7.83 -3.96 -6.02
N ILE A 91 -8.84 -3.76 -5.16
CA ILE A 91 -10.25 -3.64 -5.58
C ILE A 91 -10.45 -2.43 -6.50
N ARG A 92 -9.87 -1.27 -6.18
CA ARG A 92 -9.96 -0.06 -7.01
C ARG A 92 -9.38 -0.27 -8.40
N ILE A 93 -8.22 -0.92 -8.49
CA ILE A 93 -7.58 -1.25 -9.77
C ILE A 93 -8.52 -2.12 -10.62
N LEU A 94 -9.04 -3.21 -10.04
CA LEU A 94 -9.91 -4.15 -10.74
C LEU A 94 -11.28 -3.53 -11.10
N THR A 95 -11.80 -2.61 -10.29
CA THR A 95 -13.05 -1.88 -10.54
C THR A 95 -12.99 -1.07 -11.85
N LEU A 96 -11.80 -0.58 -12.22
CA LEU A 96 -11.59 0.15 -13.46
C LEU A 96 -11.19 -0.75 -14.64
N ASN A 97 -11.44 -2.07 -14.54
CA ASN A 97 -11.11 -3.08 -15.54
C ASN A 97 -9.61 -3.13 -15.92
N MET A 98 -8.73 -2.63 -15.05
CA MET A 98 -7.30 -2.83 -15.20
C MET A 98 -6.92 -4.22 -14.70
N THR A 99 -5.84 -4.78 -15.24
CA THR A 99 -5.26 -6.04 -14.75
C THR A 99 -4.10 -5.77 -13.79
N ILE A 100 -3.78 -6.75 -12.95
CA ILE A 100 -2.60 -6.72 -12.08
C ILE A 100 -1.56 -7.67 -12.66
N GLU A 101 -0.50 -7.11 -13.24
CA GLU A 101 0.63 -7.89 -13.74
C GLU A 101 1.50 -8.37 -12.56
N ARG A 102 2.09 -9.56 -12.70
CA ARG A 102 3.04 -10.11 -11.73
C ARG A 102 4.28 -10.65 -12.45
N PRO A 103 5.46 -10.55 -11.84
CA PRO A 103 6.66 -11.19 -12.35
C PRO A 103 6.52 -12.72 -12.32
N ASP A 104 7.40 -13.41 -13.03
CA ASP A 104 7.56 -14.86 -12.89
C ASP A 104 7.84 -15.24 -11.42
N ALA A 105 7.25 -16.33 -10.92
CA ALA A 105 7.31 -16.70 -9.50
C ALA A 105 8.70 -17.19 -9.04
N PHE A 106 9.58 -17.59 -9.97
CA PHE A 106 10.96 -17.91 -9.67
C PHE A 106 11.81 -16.64 -9.58
N ILE A 107 11.61 -15.69 -10.48
CA ILE A 107 12.34 -14.42 -10.52
C ILE A 107 11.86 -13.44 -9.45
N GLY A 108 10.55 -13.26 -9.30
CA GLY A 108 9.88 -12.24 -8.48
C GLY A 108 9.91 -12.47 -6.97
N ARG A 109 10.96 -13.12 -6.45
CA ARG A 109 11.06 -13.47 -5.04
C ARG A 109 11.59 -12.32 -4.20
N TYR A 110 11.00 -12.15 -3.03
CA TYR A 110 11.40 -11.18 -2.03
C TYR A 110 11.75 -11.83 -0.71
N VAL A 111 12.75 -11.28 -0.05
CA VAL A 111 13.10 -11.58 1.34
C VAL A 111 12.60 -10.43 2.20
N MET A 112 11.71 -10.74 3.15
CA MET A 112 11.30 -9.81 4.19
C MET A 112 12.25 -9.92 5.39
N LEU A 113 12.75 -8.79 5.87
CA LEU A 113 13.56 -8.72 7.08
C LEU A 113 12.72 -9.12 8.29
N GLU A 114 13.34 -9.86 9.21
CA GLU A 114 12.70 -10.16 10.48
C GLU A 114 12.52 -8.88 11.28
N HIS A 115 11.27 -8.54 11.59
CA HIS A 115 10.95 -7.49 12.54
C HIS A 115 10.52 -8.10 13.87
N ILE A 116 11.00 -7.52 14.98
CA ILE A 116 10.51 -7.85 16.31
C ILE A 116 9.03 -7.47 16.33
N LYS A 117 8.14 -8.48 16.29
CA LYS A 117 6.71 -8.25 16.50
C LYS A 117 6.55 -7.50 17.81
N ARG A 118 5.82 -6.39 17.77
CA ARG A 118 5.59 -5.51 18.92
C ARG A 118 5.24 -6.37 20.15
N LYS A 119 6.06 -6.29 21.22
CA LYS A 119 5.74 -6.92 22.51
C LYS A 119 4.54 -6.18 23.09
N ASP A 120 3.35 -6.70 22.83
CA ASP A 120 2.11 -6.03 23.20
C ASP A 120 1.68 -6.40 24.63
N SER A 121 1.08 -5.43 25.32
CA SER A 121 0.60 -5.49 26.72
C SER A 121 -0.24 -6.73 27.08
N ASN A 122 -0.19 -7.13 28.36
CA ASN A 122 -0.69 -8.40 28.93
C ASN A 122 -2.19 -8.75 28.76
N ASN A 123 -3.06 -7.89 28.21
CA ASN A 123 -4.50 -8.19 28.14
C ASN A 123 -4.93 -8.79 26.79
N ARG A 124 -4.74 -10.11 26.66
CA ARG A 124 -5.03 -10.91 25.46
C ARG A 124 -6.48 -10.81 24.97
N LEU A 125 -7.46 -10.63 25.87
CA LEU A 125 -8.88 -10.60 25.52
C LEU A 125 -9.26 -9.28 24.81
N MET A 126 -8.86 -8.14 25.39
CA MET A 126 -9.11 -6.83 24.79
C MET A 126 -8.50 -6.73 23.38
N ARG A 127 -7.31 -7.29 23.19
CA ARG A 127 -6.67 -7.37 21.87
C ARG A 127 -7.48 -8.20 20.87
N LYS A 128 -7.98 -9.37 21.28
CA LYS A 128 -8.81 -10.21 20.39
C LYS A 128 -10.05 -9.46 19.93
N LEU A 129 -10.73 -8.75 20.84
CA LEU A 129 -11.89 -7.94 20.51
C LEU A 129 -11.54 -6.81 19.54
N GLN A 130 -10.47 -6.05 19.82
CA GLN A 130 -10.00 -4.99 18.92
C GLN A 130 -9.61 -5.50 17.53
N ILE A 131 -8.97 -6.68 17.43
CA ILE A 131 -8.63 -7.29 16.13
C ILE A 131 -9.90 -7.67 15.36
N ILE A 132 -10.90 -8.25 16.04
CA ILE A 132 -12.17 -8.63 15.42
C ILE A 132 -12.92 -7.38 14.94
N GLU A 133 -13.00 -6.33 15.76
CA GLU A 133 -13.63 -5.07 15.38
C GLU A 133 -12.94 -4.43 14.17
N LYS A 134 -11.60 -4.38 14.17
CA LYS A 134 -10.80 -3.89 13.04
C LYS A 134 -11.03 -4.71 11.78
N PHE A 135 -11.10 -6.05 11.90
CA PHE A 135 -11.37 -6.94 10.77
C PHE A 135 -12.77 -6.73 10.20
N ILE A 136 -13.79 -6.60 11.06
CA ILE A 136 -15.18 -6.34 10.63
C ILE A 136 -15.28 -4.97 9.95
N SER A 137 -14.65 -3.94 10.53
CA SER A 137 -14.60 -2.60 9.96
C SER A 137 -13.93 -2.60 8.59
N SER A 138 -12.75 -3.19 8.49
CA SER A 138 -11.99 -3.29 7.22
C SER A 138 -12.81 -4.03 6.17
N ARG A 139 -13.44 -5.16 6.52
CA ARG A 139 -14.34 -5.88 5.59
C ARG A 139 -15.51 -5.02 5.09
N ARG A 140 -16.11 -4.20 5.96
CA ARG A 140 -17.18 -3.27 5.56
C ARG A 140 -16.65 -2.21 4.60
N MET A 141 -15.49 -1.64 4.89
CA MET A 141 -14.84 -0.64 4.04
C MET A 141 -14.49 -1.21 2.66
N LEU A 142 -13.96 -2.44 2.60
CA LEU A 142 -13.61 -3.12 1.35
C LEU A 142 -14.83 -3.38 0.47
N LYS A 143 -15.96 -3.78 1.05
CA LYS A 143 -17.22 -3.95 0.29
C LYS A 143 -17.68 -2.66 -0.38
N ALA A 144 -17.41 -1.52 0.25
CA ALA A 144 -17.76 -0.20 -0.27
C ALA A 144 -16.64 0.44 -1.10
N SER A 145 -15.50 -0.23 -1.32
CA SER A 145 -14.30 0.35 -1.94
C SER A 145 -14.59 1.04 -3.28
N HIS A 146 -15.26 0.33 -4.20
CA HIS A 146 -15.65 0.84 -5.53
C HIS A 146 -16.55 2.08 -5.49
N ILE A 147 -17.30 2.28 -4.41
CA ILE A 147 -18.13 3.47 -4.21
C ILE A 147 -17.26 4.57 -3.59
N ARG A 148 -16.55 4.25 -2.49
CA ARG A 148 -15.73 5.20 -1.73
C ARG A 148 -14.63 5.84 -2.56
N MET A 149 -14.03 5.10 -3.49
CA MET A 149 -12.92 5.61 -4.32
C MET A 149 -13.28 6.88 -5.11
N GLN A 150 -14.57 7.18 -5.31
CA GLN A 150 -15.02 8.41 -5.98
C GLN A 150 -14.72 9.68 -5.15
N TRP A 151 -14.62 9.58 -3.82
CA TRP A 151 -14.40 10.75 -2.92
C TRP A 151 -13.34 10.53 -1.84
N ASP A 152 -12.89 9.29 -1.62
CA ASP A 152 -11.85 8.94 -0.66
C ASP A 152 -10.56 8.59 -1.41
N GLY A 153 -9.58 9.48 -1.35
CA GLY A 153 -8.36 9.34 -2.13
C GLY A 153 -7.50 10.60 -2.24
N VAL A 154 -6.73 10.73 -3.31
CA VAL A 154 -5.89 11.92 -3.58
C VAL A 154 -6.69 13.19 -3.85
N THR A 155 -7.93 13.08 -4.32
CA THR A 155 -8.80 14.26 -4.55
C THR A 155 -9.34 14.88 -3.26
N ASN A 156 -9.29 14.16 -2.14
CA ASN A 156 -9.81 14.61 -0.85
C ASN A 156 -8.83 14.26 0.27
N ILE A 157 -7.91 15.19 0.54
CA ILE A 157 -6.80 14.97 1.47
C ILE A 157 -6.97 15.79 2.75
N SER A 158 -6.78 15.13 3.89
CA SER A 158 -6.75 15.75 5.22
C SER A 158 -5.33 15.94 5.77
N TRP A 159 -4.33 15.38 5.08
CA TRP A 159 -2.92 15.44 5.46
C TRP A 159 -2.20 16.63 4.83
N ARG A 160 -1.06 17.01 5.40
CA ARG A 160 -0.22 18.09 4.89
C ARG A 160 1.25 17.71 4.94
N ILE A 161 1.97 17.96 3.85
CA ILE A 161 3.44 17.86 3.84
C ILE A 161 4.00 19.04 4.63
N ILE A 162 4.66 18.76 5.76
CA ILE A 162 5.30 19.77 6.61
C ILE A 162 6.65 20.17 6.01
N LYS A 163 7.45 19.18 5.60
CA LYS A 163 8.83 19.40 5.17
C LYS A 163 9.29 18.30 4.22
N VAL A 164 10.06 18.69 3.21
CA VAL A 164 10.79 17.77 2.33
C VAL A 164 12.27 18.10 2.43
N ILE A 165 13.10 17.12 2.75
CA ILE A 165 14.55 17.26 2.86
C ILE A 165 15.21 16.40 1.79
N LYS A 166 15.91 17.04 0.86
CA LYS A 166 16.77 16.32 -0.10
C LYS A 166 18.02 15.82 0.61
N ARG A 167 18.28 14.51 0.57
CA ARG A 167 19.52 13.85 1.01
C ARG A 167 20.29 13.35 -0.21
N PRO A 168 21.56 12.92 -0.07
CA PRO A 168 22.34 12.42 -1.21
C PRO A 168 21.70 11.25 -1.95
N LEU A 169 21.02 10.35 -1.23
CA LEU A 169 20.44 9.12 -1.81
C LEU A 169 18.91 9.08 -1.83
N TYR A 170 18.21 9.98 -1.13
CA TYR A 170 16.75 9.94 -1.01
C TYR A 170 16.16 11.31 -0.61
N TYR A 171 14.84 11.43 -0.71
CA TYR A 171 14.10 12.55 -0.10
C TYR A 171 13.46 12.06 1.20
N HIS A 172 13.66 12.80 2.29
CA HIS A 172 12.96 12.56 3.55
C HIS A 172 11.76 13.50 3.63
N MET A 173 10.55 12.95 3.66
CA MET A 173 9.30 13.71 3.77
C MET A 173 8.71 13.59 5.17
N TYR A 174 8.37 14.72 5.77
CA TYR A 174 7.59 14.81 7.01
C TYR A 174 6.16 15.20 6.64
N VAL A 175 5.21 14.35 7.01
CA VAL A 175 3.80 14.51 6.67
C VAL A 175 2.99 14.51 7.97
N ASP A 176 2.18 15.55 8.16
CA ASP A 176 1.15 15.58 9.18
C ASP A 176 -0.08 14.85 8.61
N VAL A 177 -0.37 13.66 9.14
CA VAL A 177 -1.52 12.87 8.72
C VAL A 177 -2.75 13.12 9.60
N GLY A 178 -2.66 14.00 10.59
CA GLY A 178 -3.72 14.22 11.58
C GLY A 178 -3.74 13.15 12.67
N ARG A 179 -4.90 12.99 13.30
CA ARG A 179 -5.11 12.00 14.38
C ARG A 179 -6.02 10.88 13.88
N PRO A 180 -5.77 9.63 14.32
CA PRO A 180 -6.65 8.52 14.00
C PRO A 180 -8.07 8.81 14.51
N PRO A 181 -9.12 8.48 13.74
CA PRO A 181 -10.51 8.58 14.18
C PRO A 181 -10.78 7.72 15.42
N HIS A 182 -11.86 8.05 16.13
CA HIS A 182 -12.31 7.29 17.29
C HIS A 182 -12.52 5.80 16.92
N GLY A 183 -11.96 4.87 17.70
CA GLY A 183 -11.99 3.43 17.44
C GLY A 183 -10.73 2.83 16.79
N TRP A 184 -9.76 3.66 16.37
CA TRP A 184 -8.48 3.20 15.83
C TRP A 184 -7.31 3.23 16.83
N HIS A 185 -7.55 3.72 18.05
CA HIS A 185 -6.58 3.76 19.16
C HIS A 185 -6.27 2.39 19.77
#